data_AF-A0A0A0N288-F1
#
_entry.id   AF-A0A0A0N288-F1
#
_cell.length_a   1.000
_cell.length_b   1.000
_cell.length_c   1.000
_cell.angle_alpha   90.00
_cell.angle_beta   90.00
_cell.angle_gamma   90.00
#
_symmetry.space_group_name_H-M   'P 1'
#
loop_
_entity.id
_entity.type
_entity.pdbx_description
1 polymer ?
#
loop_
_entity_poly.entity_id
_entity_poly.type
_entity_poly.pdbx_seq_one_letter_code
_entity_poly.pdbx_strand_id
1 'polypeptide(L)'
;AVKPQYAQEAIQTLFQGVQQWTGKCLVSIMVGITIEQLKQMLKRVNSALSYVHIIRTMPNTPLLVGEGCTVFCSSPGTPPDAIETVKAILSVNGLCEEVAEKLMNPIGALSGSGPAYVYQMIEALSDGGVKLGIPRPLAIKLAAKALIGGAKM
;
A
#
# COMPACT_ATOMS: atom_id res chain seq x y z
N ALA A 1 -7.78 -8.16 -4.82
CA ALA A 1 -7.72 -7.29 -3.62
C ALA A 1 -8.98 -7.50 -2.80
N VAL A 2 -8.87 -7.79 -1.50
CA VAL A 2 -10.01 -7.96 -0.58
C VAL A 2 -9.67 -7.33 0.77
N LYS A 3 -10.66 -7.14 1.65
CA LYS A 3 -10.38 -6.74 3.03
C LYS A 3 -9.65 -7.88 3.79
N PRO A 4 -8.76 -7.58 4.75
CA PRO A 4 -7.99 -8.60 5.47
C PRO A 4 -8.84 -9.71 6.11
N GLN A 5 -10.02 -9.38 6.63
CA GLN A 5 -10.93 -10.37 7.23
C GLN A 5 -11.45 -11.43 6.24
N TYR A 6 -11.41 -11.16 4.93
CA TYR A 6 -11.81 -12.10 3.88
C TYR A 6 -10.60 -12.84 3.27
N ALA A 7 -9.39 -12.67 3.81
CA ALA A 7 -8.18 -13.26 3.23
C ALA A 7 -8.27 -14.79 3.07
N GLN A 8 -8.72 -15.49 4.11
CA GLN A 8 -8.83 -16.95 4.12
C GLN A 8 -9.85 -17.44 3.08
N GLU A 9 -11.03 -16.83 3.03
CA GLU A 9 -12.09 -17.17 2.08
C GLU A 9 -11.67 -16.87 0.63
N ALA A 10 -11.03 -15.73 0.40
CA ALA A 10 -10.53 -15.35 -0.91
C ALA A 10 -9.44 -16.30 -1.40
N ILE A 11 -8.48 -16.68 -0.54
CA ILE A 11 -7.44 -17.64 -0.88
C ILE A 11 -8.05 -19.01 -1.17
N GLN A 12 -9.00 -19.46 -0.34
CA GLN A 12 -9.69 -20.73 -0.58
C GLN A 12 -10.39 -20.73 -1.94
N THR A 13 -11.13 -19.66 -2.25
CA THR A 13 -11.88 -19.53 -3.51
C THR A 13 -10.94 -19.44 -4.72
N LEU A 14 -9.88 -18.64 -4.64
CA LEU A 14 -8.94 -18.42 -5.74
C LEU A 14 -8.10 -19.65 -6.06
N PHE A 15 -7.77 -20.45 -5.06
CA PHE A 15 -6.86 -21.59 -5.19
C PHE A 15 -7.58 -22.94 -5.15
N GLN A 16 -8.91 -22.96 -5.06
CA GLN A 16 -9.69 -24.19 -5.14
C GLN A 16 -9.45 -24.89 -6.48
N GLY A 17 -9.04 -26.15 -6.44
CA GLY A 17 -8.75 -26.93 -7.65
C GLY A 17 -7.45 -26.55 -8.38
N VAL A 18 -6.70 -25.57 -7.88
CA VAL A 18 -5.38 -25.23 -8.43
C VAL A 18 -4.38 -26.30 -8.03
N GLN A 19 -3.96 -27.10 -9.01
CA GLN A 19 -2.97 -28.16 -8.85
C GLN A 19 -1.52 -27.64 -8.94
N GLN A 20 -1.30 -26.56 -9.71
CA GLN A 20 0.01 -25.97 -9.95
C GLN A 20 -0.06 -24.44 -10.05
N TRP A 21 0.96 -23.77 -9.51
CA TRP A 21 1.10 -22.31 -9.55
C TRP A 21 2.53 -21.94 -9.96
N THR A 22 2.85 -22.19 -11.23
CA THR A 22 4.18 -21.95 -11.81
C THR A 22 4.18 -20.65 -12.62
N GLY A 23 5.31 -19.93 -12.61
CA GLY A 23 5.50 -18.68 -13.38
C GLY A 23 4.58 -17.52 -12.97
N LYS A 24 3.95 -17.59 -11.80
CA LYS A 24 3.01 -16.58 -11.29
C LYS A 24 3.43 -16.11 -9.90
N CYS A 25 3.25 -14.82 -9.63
CA CYS A 25 3.46 -14.23 -8.31
C CYS A 25 2.12 -13.77 -7.72
N LEU A 26 1.88 -14.07 -6.44
CA LEU A 26 0.74 -13.56 -5.70
C LEU A 26 1.11 -12.20 -5.09
N VAL A 27 0.39 -11.15 -5.49
CA VAL A 27 0.54 -9.81 -4.89
C VAL A 27 -0.56 -9.58 -3.88
N SER A 28 -0.19 -9.34 -2.62
CA SER A 28 -1.12 -9.02 -1.53
C SER A 28 -1.01 -7.56 -1.14
N ILE A 29 -2.11 -6.81 -1.25
CA ILE A 29 -2.23 -5.43 -0.77
C ILE A 29 -2.86 -5.36 0.64
N MET A 30 -3.09 -6.50 1.29
CA MET A 30 -3.84 -6.57 2.55
C MET A 30 -2.99 -6.08 3.71
N VAL A 31 -3.48 -5.03 4.38
CA VAL A 31 -2.86 -4.48 5.59
C VAL A 31 -2.87 -5.52 6.71
N GLY A 32 -1.74 -5.64 7.41
CA GLY A 32 -1.62 -6.47 8.61
C GLY A 32 -1.49 -7.98 8.39
N ILE A 33 -1.56 -8.47 7.15
CA ILE A 33 -1.36 -9.89 6.85
C ILE A 33 0.08 -10.12 6.37
N THR A 34 0.84 -10.94 7.10
CA THR A 34 2.25 -11.24 6.79
C THR A 34 2.37 -12.24 5.65
N ILE A 35 3.55 -12.28 5.00
CA ILE A 35 3.89 -13.30 4.02
C ILE A 35 3.74 -14.69 4.63
N GLU A 36 4.19 -14.89 5.86
CA GLU A 36 4.07 -16.16 6.58
C GLU A 36 2.61 -16.58 6.78
N GLN A 37 1.73 -15.66 7.18
CA GLN A 37 0.30 -15.93 7.30
C GLN A 37 -0.31 -16.32 5.94
N LEU A 38 0.05 -15.62 4.86
CA LEU A 38 -0.42 -15.97 3.51
C LEU A 38 0.04 -17.37 3.08
N LYS A 39 1.32 -17.72 3.34
CA LYS A 39 1.85 -19.07 3.07
C LYS A 39 1.08 -20.13 3.85
N GLN A 40 0.77 -19.89 5.12
CA GLN A 40 -0.02 -20.82 5.93
C GLN A 40 -1.43 -20.98 5.39
N MET A 41 -2.08 -19.90 4.94
CA MET A 41 -3.40 -19.95 4.33
C MET A 41 -3.39 -20.77 3.03
N LEU A 42 -2.39 -20.55 2.15
CA LEU A 42 -2.21 -21.31 0.91
C LEU A 42 -1.97 -22.80 1.17
N LYS A 43 -1.10 -23.12 2.12
CA LYS A 43 -0.79 -24.51 2.50
C LYS A 43 -2.02 -25.28 3.00
N ARG A 44 -2.96 -24.61 3.68
CA ARG A 44 -4.23 -25.21 4.13
C ARG A 44 -5.16 -25.56 2.97
N VAL A 45 -5.08 -24.83 1.87
CA VAL A 45 -5.88 -25.11 0.66
C VAL A 45 -5.29 -26.27 -0.11
N ASN A 46 -3.99 -26.23 -0.39
CA ASN A 46 -3.26 -27.29 -1.08
C ASN A 46 -1.77 -27.21 -0.74
N SER A 47 -1.17 -28.31 -0.27
CA SER A 47 0.26 -28.37 0.08
C SER A 47 1.19 -28.04 -1.10
N ALA A 48 0.75 -28.29 -2.34
CA ALA A 48 1.48 -27.92 -3.55
C ALA A 48 1.68 -26.40 -3.71
N LEU A 49 0.88 -25.59 -3.01
CA LEU A 49 0.95 -24.12 -3.03
C LEU A 49 1.96 -23.54 -2.03
N SER A 50 2.72 -24.40 -1.33
CA SER A 50 3.73 -23.95 -0.37
C SER A 50 4.88 -23.14 -1.01
N TYR A 51 5.06 -23.28 -2.32
CA TYR A 51 6.11 -22.64 -3.11
C TYR A 51 5.64 -21.38 -3.84
N VAL A 52 4.41 -20.93 -3.63
CA VAL A 52 3.90 -19.70 -4.25
C VAL A 52 4.77 -18.52 -3.83
N HIS A 53 5.31 -17.82 -4.82
CA HIS A 53 6.00 -16.56 -4.59
C HIS A 53 4.98 -15.47 -4.24
N ILE A 54 5.25 -14.76 -3.16
CA ILE A 54 4.36 -13.74 -2.61
C ILE A 54 5.12 -12.42 -2.56
N ILE A 55 4.51 -11.37 -3.11
CA ILE A 55 4.91 -9.99 -2.85
C ILE A 55 3.82 -9.34 -2.01
N ARG A 56 4.17 -8.94 -0.80
CA ARG A 56 3.31 -8.14 0.06
C ARG A 56 3.60 -6.68 -0.23
N THR A 57 2.56 -5.89 -0.44
CA THR A 57 2.64 -4.46 -0.71
C THR A 57 1.66 -3.70 0.15
N MET A 58 1.95 -2.43 0.38
CA MET A 58 1.15 -1.52 1.17
C MET A 58 1.19 -0.13 0.52
N PRO A 59 0.21 0.18 -0.35
CA PRO A 59 0.02 1.53 -0.87
C PRO A 59 -0.67 2.42 0.18
N ASN A 60 -0.76 3.72 -0.11
CA ASN A 60 -1.57 4.68 0.65
C ASN A 60 -2.61 5.39 -0.24
N THR A 61 -3.53 6.11 0.39
CA THR A 61 -4.68 6.77 -0.28
C THR A 61 -4.29 7.78 -1.38
N PRO A 62 -3.21 8.58 -1.25
CA PRO A 62 -2.76 9.50 -2.30
C PRO A 62 -2.42 8.86 -3.65
N LEU A 63 -2.32 7.53 -3.74
CA LEU A 63 -2.18 6.81 -5.01
C LEU A 63 -3.34 7.09 -5.99
N LEU A 64 -4.53 7.48 -5.48
CA LEU A 64 -5.68 7.90 -6.29
C LEU A 64 -5.46 9.19 -7.09
N VAL A 65 -4.47 10.01 -6.69
CA VAL A 65 -4.12 11.28 -7.34
C VAL A 65 -2.71 11.28 -7.92
N GLY A 66 -2.07 10.10 -8.02
CA GLY A 66 -0.75 9.95 -8.62
C GLY A 66 0.42 10.39 -7.73
N GLU A 67 0.17 10.68 -6.46
CA GLU A 67 1.18 11.16 -5.49
C GLU A 67 1.29 10.17 -4.32
N GLY A 68 1.17 8.87 -4.62
CA GLY A 68 1.18 7.80 -3.65
C GLY A 68 2.57 7.42 -3.15
N CYS A 69 2.60 6.76 -2.00
CA CYS A 69 3.75 6.00 -1.52
C CYS A 69 3.33 4.54 -1.39
N THR A 70 4.10 3.67 -2.02
CA THR A 70 3.91 2.22 -1.93
C THR A 70 5.21 1.59 -1.44
N VAL A 71 5.11 0.72 -0.45
CA VAL A 71 6.23 -0.16 -0.11
C VAL A 71 5.88 -1.60 -0.39
N PHE A 72 6.88 -2.42 -0.67
CA PHE A 72 6.69 -3.85 -0.85
C PHE A 72 7.84 -4.66 -0.27
N CYS A 73 7.58 -5.94 -0.03
CA CYS A 73 8.58 -6.92 0.33
C CYS A 73 8.25 -8.26 -0.34
N SER A 74 9.27 -9.02 -0.70
CA SER A 74 9.15 -10.28 -1.43
C SER A 74 9.43 -11.49 -0.54
N SER A 75 8.75 -12.59 -0.79
CA SER A 75 9.03 -13.86 -0.11
C SER A 75 10.41 -14.40 -0.54
N PRO A 76 11.14 -15.14 0.32
CA PRO A 76 12.43 -15.71 -0.06
C PRO A 76 12.33 -16.57 -1.32
N GLY A 77 13.29 -16.40 -2.24
CA GLY A 77 13.32 -17.12 -3.52
C GLY A 77 12.36 -16.59 -4.58
N THR A 78 11.74 -15.42 -4.38
CA THR A 78 10.97 -14.76 -5.44
C THR A 78 11.89 -14.38 -6.61
N PRO A 79 11.55 -14.74 -7.85
CA PRO A 79 12.36 -14.42 -9.02
C PRO A 79 12.58 -12.90 -9.21
N PRO A 80 13.78 -12.44 -9.62
CA PRO A 80 14.05 -11.02 -9.81
C PRO A 80 13.15 -10.34 -10.85
N ASP A 81 12.83 -11.03 -11.95
CA ASP A 81 11.92 -10.55 -13.01
C ASP A 81 10.49 -10.30 -12.48
N ALA A 82 10.01 -11.16 -11.58
CA ALA A 82 8.73 -10.96 -10.92
C ALA A 82 8.75 -9.73 -9.99
N ILE A 83 9.86 -9.52 -9.27
CA ILE A 83 10.05 -8.35 -8.41
C ILE A 83 10.08 -7.07 -9.25
N GLU A 84 10.86 -7.05 -10.32
CA GLU A 84 10.97 -5.90 -11.24
C GLU A 84 9.62 -5.57 -11.88
N THR A 85 8.88 -6.59 -12.34
CA THR A 85 7.55 -6.42 -12.92
C THR A 85 6.58 -5.80 -11.91
N VAL A 86 6.53 -6.32 -10.68
CA VAL A 86 5.65 -5.78 -9.65
C VAL A 86 6.08 -4.38 -9.23
N LYS A 87 7.38 -4.11 -9.07
CA LYS A 87 7.89 -2.77 -8.79
C LYS A 87 7.48 -1.79 -9.88
N ALA A 88 7.62 -2.15 -11.15
CA ALA A 88 7.21 -1.30 -12.27
C ALA A 88 5.71 -0.95 -12.21
N ILE A 89 4.84 -1.92 -11.88
CA ILE A 89 3.39 -1.69 -11.71
C ILE A 89 3.11 -0.77 -10.52
N LEU A 90 3.77 -0.98 -9.39
CA LEU A 90 3.53 -0.21 -8.16
C LEU A 90 4.10 1.22 -8.23
N SER A 91 5.11 1.46 -9.08
CA SER A 91 5.72 2.78 -9.29
C SER A 91 4.91 3.71 -10.21
N VAL A 92 3.83 3.25 -10.85
CA VAL A 92 3.10 4.06 -11.84
C VAL A 92 2.53 5.36 -11.25
N ASN A 93 2.10 5.34 -9.98
CA ASN A 93 1.38 6.44 -9.34
C ASN A 93 2.10 6.98 -8.10
N GLY A 94 3.44 6.94 -8.08
CA GLY A 94 4.24 7.59 -7.05
C GLY A 94 5.48 6.79 -6.63
N LEU A 95 5.95 7.03 -5.40
CA LEU A 95 7.15 6.39 -4.86
C LEU A 95 6.91 4.90 -4.61
N CYS A 96 7.83 4.04 -5.05
CA CYS A 96 7.79 2.61 -4.74
C CYS A 96 9.15 2.09 -4.25
N GLU A 97 9.18 1.58 -3.02
CA GLU A 97 10.41 1.08 -2.39
C GLU A 97 10.27 -0.36 -1.86
N GLU A 98 11.32 -1.14 -2.05
CA GLU A 98 11.45 -2.47 -1.44
C GLU A 98 12.00 -2.32 -0.02
N VAL A 99 11.34 -2.94 0.95
CA VAL A 99 11.70 -2.82 2.38
C VAL A 99 11.69 -4.17 3.07
N ALA A 100 12.37 -4.27 4.21
CA ALA A 100 12.22 -5.45 5.06
C ALA A 100 10.78 -5.54 5.60
N GLU A 101 10.18 -6.74 5.64
CA GLU A 101 8.79 -6.92 6.06
C GLU A 101 8.50 -6.35 7.46
N LYS A 102 9.49 -6.40 8.38
CA LYS A 102 9.39 -5.82 9.73
C LYS A 102 9.14 -4.30 9.75
N LEU A 103 9.50 -3.60 8.66
CA LEU A 103 9.30 -2.16 8.52
C LEU A 103 7.91 -1.81 7.94
N MET A 104 7.14 -2.79 7.46
CA MET A 104 5.84 -2.53 6.84
C MET A 104 4.87 -1.85 7.82
N ASN A 105 4.79 -2.30 9.08
CA ASN A 105 3.89 -1.69 10.06
C ASN A 105 4.27 -0.23 10.41
N PRO A 106 5.53 0.10 10.79
CA PRO A 106 5.90 1.48 11.07
C PRO A 106 5.81 2.40 9.84
N ILE A 107 6.16 1.91 8.65
CA ILE A 107 5.97 2.67 7.41
C ILE A 107 4.49 2.91 7.15
N GLY A 108 3.61 1.98 7.50
CA GLY A 108 2.17 2.12 7.34
C GLY A 108 1.61 3.21 8.25
N ALA A 109 2.08 3.25 9.49
CA ALA A 109 1.75 4.34 10.41
C ALA A 109 2.25 5.71 9.90
N LEU A 110 3.43 5.76 9.29
CA LEU A 110 3.99 7.00 8.73
C LEU A 110 3.28 7.43 7.44
N SER A 111 3.34 6.61 6.39
CA SER A 111 2.89 6.95 5.03
C SER A 111 1.40 6.68 4.78
N GLY A 112 0.82 5.71 5.48
CA GLY A 112 -0.60 5.38 5.39
C GLY A 112 -1.46 6.37 6.18
N SER A 113 -1.07 6.71 7.41
CA SER A 113 -1.77 7.70 8.23
C SER A 113 -1.32 9.14 7.99
N GLY A 114 -0.12 9.35 7.45
CA GLY A 114 0.46 10.68 7.17
C GLY A 114 -0.48 11.67 6.48
N PRO A 115 -1.24 11.27 5.43
CA PRO A 115 -2.21 12.15 4.79
C PRO A 115 -3.25 12.73 5.75
N ALA A 116 -3.70 11.98 6.77
CA ALA A 116 -4.65 12.47 7.75
C ALA A 116 -4.09 13.63 8.59
N TYR A 117 -2.80 13.57 8.94
CA TYR A 117 -2.13 14.66 9.64
C TYR A 117 -2.03 15.91 8.75
N VAL A 118 -1.73 15.72 7.46
CA VAL A 118 -1.70 16.82 6.49
C VAL A 118 -3.08 17.47 6.34
N TYR A 119 -4.16 16.68 6.33
CA TYR A 119 -5.53 17.23 6.28
C TYR A 119 -5.84 18.12 7.48
N GLN A 120 -5.41 17.72 8.69
CA GLN A 120 -5.57 18.53 9.89
C GLN A 120 -4.77 19.83 9.82
N MET A 121 -3.56 19.80 9.25
CA MET A 121 -2.75 21.00 9.02
C MET A 121 -3.42 21.96 8.02
N ILE A 122 -3.97 21.43 6.92
CA ILE A 122 -4.71 22.23 5.94
C ILE A 122 -5.90 22.90 6.60
N GLU A 123 -6.68 22.16 7.40
CA GLU A 123 -7.83 22.71 8.13
C GLU A 123 -7.42 23.83 9.08
N ALA A 124 -6.40 23.61 9.91
CA ALA A 124 -5.92 24.59 10.88
C ALA A 124 -5.37 25.88 10.20
N LEU A 125 -4.58 25.74 9.13
CA LEU A 125 -4.09 26.88 8.35
C LEU A 125 -5.25 27.66 7.73
N SER A 126 -6.26 26.94 7.23
CA SER A 126 -7.44 27.54 6.63
C SER A 126 -8.26 28.31 7.66
N ASP A 127 -8.45 27.76 8.86
CA ASP A 127 -9.12 28.41 9.98
C ASP A 127 -8.43 29.70 10.41
N GLY A 128 -7.09 29.68 10.48
CA GLY A 128 -6.29 30.87 10.72
C GLY A 128 -6.53 31.96 9.66
N GLY A 129 -6.56 31.59 8.38
CA GLY A 129 -6.87 32.51 7.29
C GLY A 129 -8.29 33.09 7.37
N VAL A 130 -9.29 32.25 7.68
CA VAL A 130 -10.68 32.70 7.83
C VAL A 130 -10.84 33.66 9.00
N LYS A 131 -10.15 33.42 10.12
CA LYS A 131 -10.12 34.34 11.27
C LYS A 131 -9.62 35.74 10.89
N LEU A 132 -8.82 35.86 9.84
CA LEU A 132 -8.30 37.13 9.31
C LEU A 132 -9.10 37.67 8.11
N GLY A 133 -10.26 37.07 7.80
CA GLY A 133 -11.17 37.55 6.76
C GLY A 133 -10.99 36.92 5.38
N ILE A 134 -10.13 35.91 5.21
CA ILE A 134 -10.01 35.19 3.93
C ILE A 134 -11.27 34.31 3.74
N PRO A 135 -11.96 34.35 2.58
CA PRO A 135 -13.07 33.43 2.32
C PRO A 135 -12.64 31.96 2.44
N ARG A 136 -13.45 31.14 3.15
CA ARG A 136 -13.15 29.72 3.42
C ARG A 136 -12.65 28.92 2.20
N PRO A 137 -13.29 28.99 1.01
CA PRO A 137 -12.82 28.24 -0.15
C PRO A 137 -11.44 28.68 -0.64
N LEU A 138 -11.09 29.96 -0.52
CA LEU A 138 -9.78 30.47 -0.87
C LEU A 138 -8.72 30.04 0.15
N ALA A 139 -9.05 30.12 1.45
CA ALA A 139 -8.15 29.70 2.53
C ALA A 139 -7.72 28.23 2.39
N ILE A 140 -8.67 27.31 2.12
CA ILE A 140 -8.38 25.89 1.86
C ILE A 140 -7.45 25.72 0.66
N LYS A 141 -7.74 26.38 -0.46
CA LYS A 141 -6.92 26.28 -1.67
C LYS A 141 -5.48 26.76 -1.43
N LEU A 142 -5.31 27.89 -0.74
CA LEU A 142 -4.00 28.45 -0.43
C LEU A 142 -3.22 27.55 0.54
N ALA A 143 -3.85 27.06 1.61
CA ALA A 143 -3.22 26.16 2.58
C ALA A 143 -2.76 24.84 1.93
N ALA A 144 -3.64 24.20 1.14
CA ALA A 144 -3.30 22.98 0.42
C ALA A 144 -2.15 23.21 -0.59
N LYS A 145 -2.19 24.31 -1.35
CA LYS A 145 -1.15 24.64 -2.33
C LYS A 145 0.20 24.95 -1.66
N ALA A 146 0.19 25.63 -0.52
CA ALA A 146 1.39 25.91 0.26
C ALA A 146 2.06 24.62 0.73
N LEU A 147 1.30 23.66 1.25
CA LEU A 147 1.82 22.35 1.66
C LEU A 147 2.33 21.52 0.49
N ILE A 148 1.66 21.53 -0.67
CA ILE A 148 2.18 20.90 -1.90
C ILE A 148 3.53 21.52 -2.29
N GLY A 149 3.67 22.85 -2.20
CA GLY A 149 4.92 23.54 -2.50
C GLY A 149 6.03 23.16 -1.52
N GLY A 150 5.74 23.20 -0.21
CA GLY A 150 6.70 22.87 0.84
C GLY A 150 7.18 21.42 0.80
N ALA A 151 6.33 20.48 0.42
CA ALA A 151 6.72 19.07 0.28
C ALA A 151 7.58 18.77 -0.97
N LYS A 152 7.61 19.68 -1.96
CA LYS A 152 8.38 19.51 -3.22
C LYS A 152 9.78 20.11 -3.18
N MET A 153 10.11 20.90 -2.15
CA MET A 153 11.42 21.52 -1.96
C MET A 153 12.35 20.60 -1.17
#